data_AF-A0A7K0YJ75-F1
#
_entry.id   AF-A0A7K0YJ75-F1
#
_cell.length_a   1.000
_cell.length_b   1.000
_cell.length_c   1.000
_cell.angle_alpha   90.00
_cell.angle_beta   90.00
_cell.angle_gamma   90.00
#
_symmetry.space_group_name_H-M   'P 1'
#
loop_
_entity.id
_entity.type
_entity.pdbx_description
1 polymer ?
#
loop_
_entity_poly.entity_id
_entity_poly.type
_entity_poly.pdbx_seq_one_letter_code
_entity_poly.pdbx_strand_id
1 'polypeptide(L)'
;MLELVLTDESVTPRVELLEGPRVRLTMSASENLAHGIEFCRAELTEAVETALRQLHNDEAAPARVFVRDTQGSQVITTSDPCTTYGSQAIVRS
;
A
#
# COMPACT_ATOMS: atom_id res chain seq x y z
N MET A 1 6.49 1.71 0.10
CA MET A 1 7.84 1.87 -0.50
C MET A 1 7.91 3.18 -1.24
N LEU A 2 8.95 3.97 -1.02
CA LEU A 2 9.18 5.25 -1.71
C LEU A 2 10.25 5.06 -2.79
N GLU A 3 9.97 5.50 -4.00
CA GLU A 3 10.86 5.45 -5.15
C GLU A 3 11.26 6.87 -5.56
N LEU A 4 12.57 7.10 -5.71
CA LEU A 4 13.11 8.30 -6.33
C LEU A 4 13.64 7.94 -7.72
N VAL A 5 13.07 8.56 -8.75
CA VAL A 5 13.50 8.42 -10.14
C VAL A 5 14.16 9.71 -10.58
N LEU A 6 15.46 9.62 -10.87
CA LEU A 6 16.24 10.73 -11.42
C LEU A 6 16.42 10.51 -12.92
N THR A 7 16.18 11.54 -13.71
CA THR A 7 16.29 11.49 -15.18
C THR A 7 17.19 12.62 -15.68
N ASP A 8 17.95 12.39 -16.75
CA ASP A 8 18.77 13.44 -17.37
C ASP A 8 17.94 14.43 -18.21
N GLU A 9 16.65 14.15 -18.38
CA GLU A 9 15.72 15.04 -19.08
C GLU A 9 15.27 16.16 -18.14
N SER A 10 15.10 17.37 -18.68
CA SER A 10 14.49 18.47 -17.95
C SER A 10 13.00 18.19 -17.77
N VAL A 11 12.65 17.66 -16.60
CA VAL A 11 11.28 17.33 -16.20
C VAL A 11 10.91 18.13 -14.96
N THR A 12 9.66 18.60 -14.90
CA THR A 12 9.12 19.14 -13.66
C THR A 12 9.00 18.01 -12.63
N PRO A 13 9.45 18.23 -11.37
CA PRO A 13 9.22 17.28 -10.30
C PRO A 13 7.76 16.86 -10.21
N ARG A 14 7.50 15.56 -10.10
CA ARG A 14 6.14 15.03 -9.97
C ARG A 14 6.07 13.84 -9.06
N VAL A 15 4.91 13.70 -8.40
CA VAL A 15 4.62 12.60 -7.49
C VAL A 15 3.54 11.71 -8.11
N GLU A 16 3.75 10.40 -8.06
CA GLU A 16 2.85 9.39 -8.58
C GLU A 16 2.57 8.35 -7.48
N LEU A 17 1.29 8.09 -7.19
CA LEU A 17 0.87 6.94 -6.38
C LEU A 17 0.74 5.72 -7.29
N LEU A 18 1.53 4.69 -7.05
CA LEU A 18 1.54 3.45 -7.84
C LEU A 18 0.58 2.42 -7.24
N GLU A 19 0.44 1.26 -7.88
CA GLU A 19 -0.33 0.15 -7.32
C GLU A 19 0.27 -0.33 -5.98
N GLY A 20 -0.61 -0.53 -5.00
CA GLY A 20 -0.25 -0.84 -3.62
C GLY A 20 0.32 0.37 -2.86
N PRO A 21 0.97 0.16 -1.70
CA PRO A 21 1.49 1.25 -0.86
C PRO A 21 2.84 1.77 -1.41
N ARG A 22 2.85 2.24 -2.65
CA ARG A 22 4.04 2.67 -3.38
C ARG A 22 3.90 4.10 -3.90
N VAL A 23 4.89 4.93 -3.61
CA VAL A 23 4.93 6.34 -4.05
C VAL A 23 6.20 6.54 -4.86
N ARG A 24 6.10 7.24 -5.99
CA ARG A 24 7.23 7.58 -6.85
C ARG A 24 7.36 9.09 -6.99
N LEU A 25 8.56 9.60 -6.75
CA LEU A 25 8.96 10.97 -7.06
C LEU A 25 9.89 10.94 -8.29
N THR A 26 9.50 11.61 -9.36
CA THR A 26 10.32 11.74 -10.58
C THR A 26 10.81 13.17 -10.72
N MET A 27 12.11 13.37 -10.92
CA MET A 27 12.70 14.70 -11.14
C MET A 27 13.98 14.64 -11.97
N SER A 28 14.45 15.80 -12.42
CA SER A 28 15.70 15.92 -13.16
C SER A 28 16.91 15.66 -12.25
N ALA A 29 17.88 14.88 -12.73
CA ALA A 29 19.14 14.59 -12.05
C ALA A 29 20.04 15.83 -11.93
N SER A 30 19.84 16.82 -12.80
CA SER A 30 20.55 18.10 -12.77
C SER A 30 19.92 19.12 -11.83
N GLU A 31 18.72 18.83 -11.30
CA GLU A 31 18.00 19.70 -10.37
C GLU A 31 18.47 19.51 -8.93
N ASN A 32 18.39 20.56 -8.12
CA ASN A 32 18.68 20.46 -6.70
C ASN A 32 17.57 19.64 -6.01
N LEU A 33 17.94 18.49 -5.46
CA LEU A 33 17.01 17.57 -4.80
C LEU A 33 16.15 18.23 -3.72
N ALA A 34 16.73 19.10 -2.87
CA ALA A 34 15.97 19.77 -1.82
C ALA A 34 14.92 20.71 -2.41
N HIS A 35 15.25 21.38 -3.52
CA HIS A 35 14.33 22.28 -4.20
C HIS A 35 13.19 21.52 -4.86
N GLY A 36 13.50 20.40 -5.53
CA GLY A 36 12.48 19.54 -6.14
C GLY A 36 11.56 18.86 -5.13
N ILE A 37 12.10 18.47 -3.96
CA ILE A 37 11.28 17.94 -2.85
C ILE A 37 10.38 19.03 -2.28
N GLU A 38 10.90 20.24 -2.05
CA GLU A 38 10.10 21.34 -1.52
C GLU A 38 8.98 21.72 -2.49
N PHE A 39 9.28 21.72 -3.80
CA PHE A 39 8.30 21.95 -4.85
C PHE A 39 7.13 20.96 -4.79
N CYS A 40 7.41 19.67 -4.60
CA CYS A 40 6.40 18.61 -4.51
C CYS A 40 5.95 18.27 -3.08
N ARG A 41 6.25 19.12 -2.09
CA ARG A 41 6.07 18.75 -0.67
C ARG A 41 4.63 18.37 -0.33
N ALA A 42 3.67 19.12 -0.88
CA ALA A 42 2.25 18.89 -0.64
C ALA A 42 1.80 17.55 -1.27
N GLU A 43 2.06 17.33 -2.55
CA GLU A 43 1.66 16.09 -3.23
C GLU A 43 2.39 14.86 -2.65
N LEU A 44 3.66 15.01 -2.27
CA LEU A 44 4.44 13.92 -1.67
C LEU A 44 3.86 13.51 -0.31
N THR A 45 3.46 14.49 0.50
CA THR A 45 2.84 14.22 1.80
C THR A 45 1.50 13.49 1.62
N GLU A 46 0.64 13.98 0.73
CA GLU A 46 -0.66 13.37 0.44
C GLU A 46 -0.53 11.93 -0.10
N ALA A 47 0.41 11.71 -1.03
CA ALA A 47 0.66 10.40 -1.60
C ALA A 47 1.17 9.41 -0.54
N VAL A 48 2.09 9.84 0.34
CA VAL A 48 2.59 9.00 1.45
C VAL A 48 1.48 8.66 2.43
N GLU A 49 0.66 9.64 2.83
CA GLU A 49 -0.48 9.38 3.71
C GLU A 49 -1.46 8.37 3.09
N THR A 50 -1.74 8.53 1.80
CA THR A 50 -2.65 7.64 1.07
C THR A 50 -2.09 6.22 1.00
N ALA A 51 -0.81 6.06 0.67
CA ALA A 51 -0.14 4.76 0.65
C ALA A 51 -0.14 4.08 2.03
N LEU A 52 0.05 4.85 3.12
CA LEU A 52 -0.03 4.31 4.48
C LEU A 52 -1.45 3.86 4.85
N ARG A 53 -2.48 4.63 4.46
CA ARG A 53 -3.88 4.22 4.66
C ARG A 53 -4.21 2.96 3.86
N GLN A 54 -3.73 2.83 2.62
CA GLN A 54 -3.92 1.63 1.82
C GLN A 54 -3.27 0.41 2.48
N LEU A 55 -2.02 0.53 2.94
CA LEU A 55 -1.36 -0.54 3.67
C LEU A 55 -2.16 -0.99 4.90
N HIS A 56 -2.64 -0.04 5.70
CA HIS A 56 -3.45 -0.34 6.87
C HIS A 56 -4.78 -1.02 6.53
N ASN A 57 -5.44 -0.57 5.46
CA ASN A 57 -6.70 -1.15 5.01
C ASN A 57 -6.52 -2.55 4.42
N ASP A 58 -5.41 -2.79 3.71
CA ASP A 58 -5.05 -4.11 3.18
C ASP A 58 -4.71 -5.09 4.31
N GLU A 59 -4.04 -4.63 5.38
CA GLU A 59 -3.83 -5.43 6.60
C GLU A 59 -5.15 -5.71 7.34
N ALA A 60 -6.09 -4.78 7.30
CA ALA A 60 -7.41 -4.91 7.93
C ALA A 60 -8.45 -5.61 7.03
N ALA A 61 -8.09 -6.01 5.81
CA ALA A 61 -9.02 -6.65 4.90
C ALA A 61 -9.51 -7.99 5.51
N PRO A 62 -10.83 -8.18 5.69
CA PRO A 62 -11.36 -9.39 6.29
C PRO A 62 -10.99 -10.60 5.43
N ALA A 63 -10.22 -11.53 5.98
CA ALA A 63 -9.89 -12.76 5.28
C ALA A 63 -11.17 -13.57 5.05
N ARG A 64 -11.31 -14.14 3.85
CA ARG A 64 -12.41 -15.08 3.58
C ARG A 64 -12.05 -16.41 4.25
N VAL A 65 -12.80 -16.79 5.27
CA VAL A 65 -12.61 -18.07 5.96
C VAL A 65 -13.57 -19.09 5.38
N PHE A 66 -13.01 -20.23 4.96
CA PHE A 66 -13.77 -21.40 4.56
C PHE A 66 -13.89 -22.36 5.74
N VAL A 67 -15.07 -22.41 6.35
CA VAL A 67 -15.35 -23.37 7.42
C VAL A 67 -15.98 -24.60 6.82
N ARG A 68 -15.41 -25.78 7.09
CA ARG A 68 -16.08 -27.07 6.87
C ARG A 68 -16.75 -27.49 8.17
N ASP A 69 -18.05 -27.71 8.15
CA ASP A 69 -18.72 -28.36 9.28
C ASP A 69 -18.34 -29.85 9.36
N THR A 70 -18.71 -30.51 10.45
CA THR A 70 -18.47 -31.94 10.68
C THR A 70 -19.23 -32.86 9.71
N GLN A 71 -20.13 -32.31 8.89
CA GLN A 71 -20.87 -33.01 7.84
C GLN A 71 -20.33 -32.71 6.42
N GLY A 72 -19.27 -31.91 6.30
CA GLY A 72 -18.62 -31.58 5.03
C GLY A 72 -19.23 -30.40 4.26
N SER A 73 -20.20 -29.70 4.83
CA SER A 73 -20.77 -28.50 4.21
C SER A 73 -19.83 -27.30 4.37
N GLN A 74 -19.62 -26.54 3.29
CA GLN A 74 -18.77 -25.34 3.29
C GLN A 74 -19.62 -24.09 3.47
N VAL A 75 -19.34 -23.31 4.51
CA VAL A 75 -19.93 -21.99 4.71
C VAL A 75 -18.84 -20.94 4.52
N ILE A 76 -19.06 -19.98 3.62
CA ILE A 76 -18.17 -18.84 3.42
C ILE A 76 -18.55 -17.77 4.44
N THR A 77 -17.62 -17.42 5.32
CA THR A 77 -17.76 -16.29 6.25
C THR A 77 -16.64 -15.30 6.02
N THR A 78 -16.99 -14.01 5.96
CA THR A 78 -16.05 -12.89 5.97
C THR A 78 -15.92 -12.41 7.41
N SER A 79 -14.88 -12.88 8.10
CA SER A 79 -14.54 -12.43 9.45
C SER A 79 -13.03 -12.34 9.58
N ASP A 80 -12.55 -11.55 10.53
CA ASP A 80 -11.13 -11.60 10.87
C ASP A 80 -10.82 -12.98 11.51
N PRO A 81 -9.93 -13.77 10.89
CA PRO A 81 -9.66 -15.12 11.34
C PRO A 81 -8.92 -15.15 12.68
N CYS A 82 -8.18 -14.10 13.01
CA CYS A 82 -7.46 -13.99 14.29
C CYS A 82 -8.43 -13.76 15.46
N THR A 83 -9.48 -12.95 15.26
CA THR A 83 -10.55 -12.77 16.26
C THR A 83 -11.45 -13.99 16.37
N THR A 84 -11.70 -14.71 15.27
CA THR A 84 -12.64 -15.85 15.26
C THR A 84 -11.99 -17.18 15.69
N TYR A 85 -10.74 -17.44 15.31
CA TYR A 85 -10.07 -18.73 15.50
C TYR A 85 -8.77 -18.66 16.30
N GLY A 86 -8.37 -17.46 16.77
CA GLY A 86 -7.18 -17.26 17.57
C GLY A 86 -5.88 -17.68 16.86
N SER A 87 -4.88 -18.11 17.63
CA SER A 87 -3.56 -18.49 17.11
C SER A 87 -3.53 -19.74 16.23
N GLN A 88 -4.66 -20.44 16.06
CA GLN A 88 -4.79 -21.60 15.17
C GLN A 88 -5.28 -21.23 13.77
N ALA A 89 -5.54 -19.95 13.52
CA ALA A 89 -5.87 -19.45 12.19
C ALA A 89 -4.67 -19.62 11.24
N ILE A 90 -4.83 -20.45 10.21
CA ILE A 90 -3.89 -20.52 9.08
C ILE A 90 -4.44 -19.62 7.99
N VAL A 91 -3.87 -18.42 7.86
CA VAL A 91 -4.15 -17.51 6.74
C VAL A 91 -3.27 -17.92 5.56
N ARG A 92 -3.88 -18.27 4.42
CA ARG A 92 -3.15 -18.54 3.17
C ARG A 92 -3.42 -17.38 2.20
N SER A 93 -2.36 -16.69 1.79
CA SER A 93 -2.35 -15.64 0.76
C SER A 93 -2.47 -16.22 -0.65
#